data_AF-A0A2G2Z663-F1
#
_entry.id   AF-A0A2G2Z663-F1
#
_cell.length_a   1.000
_cell.length_b   1.000
_cell.length_c   1.000
_cell.angle_alpha   90.00
_cell.angle_beta   90.00
_cell.angle_gamma   90.00
#
_symmetry.space_group_name_H-M   'P 1'
#
loop_
_entity.id
_entity.type
_entity.pdbx_description
1 polymer ?
#
loop_
_entity_poly.entity_id
_entity_poly.type
_entity_poly.pdbx_seq_one_letter_code
_entity_poly.pdbx_strand_id
1 'polypeptide(L)'
;MNLEEVQPTFWYPDSGASEHMTPDPSTLTSHTPYSGSSQVIVADGTLLPIKYIGSSTLSTTSKPLLLKNLLYVSSLTKTLLSIQRLCDDNNCFIHFTDSSFLVKDMKTRTTLLHCNNSGSLYPLRVAPSSSSSLDLP
;
A
#
# COMPACT_ATOMS: atom_id res chain seq x y z
N MET A 1 -22.36 7.84 19.99
CA MET A 1 -21.28 8.16 19.03
C MET A 1 -20.44 6.91 18.88
N ASN A 2 -20.46 6.29 17.70
CA ASN A 2 -19.64 5.11 17.43
C ASN A 2 -18.22 5.61 17.20
N LEU A 3 -17.31 5.35 18.13
CA LEU A 3 -15.88 5.44 17.86
C LEU A 3 -15.59 4.29 16.90
N GLU A 4 -15.68 4.54 15.60
CA GLU A 4 -15.00 3.65 14.66
C GLU A 4 -13.51 3.75 14.98
N GLU A 5 -13.04 2.82 15.79
CA GLU A 5 -11.63 2.56 16.00
C GLU A 5 -11.03 2.37 14.61
N VAL A 6 -10.29 3.36 14.11
CA VAL A 6 -9.68 3.30 12.78
C VAL A 6 -8.71 2.13 12.78
N GLN A 7 -9.18 1.01 12.22
CA GLN A 7 -8.41 -0.22 12.19
C GLN A 7 -7.13 0.03 11.38
N PRO A 8 -5.98 -0.45 11.84
CA PRO A 8 -4.74 -0.28 11.10
C PRO A 8 -4.85 -0.94 9.73
N THR A 9 -4.51 -0.19 8.67
CA THR A 9 -4.47 -0.74 7.33
C THR A 9 -3.23 -1.63 7.18
N PHE A 10 -3.42 -2.86 6.74
CA PHE A 10 -2.33 -3.79 6.45
C PHE A 10 -2.09 -3.87 4.94
N TRP A 11 -0.86 -3.59 4.53
CA TRP A 11 -0.37 -3.71 3.16
C TRP A 11 0.38 -5.04 3.01
N TYR A 12 0.06 -5.79 1.97
CA TYR A 12 0.66 -7.11 1.74
C TYR A 12 1.54 -7.05 0.48
N PRO A 13 2.87 -7.19 0.61
CA PRO A 13 3.77 -7.33 -0.52
C PRO A 13 3.32 -8.50 -1.40
N ASP A 14 3.12 -8.22 -2.68
CA ASP A 14 2.65 -9.20 -3.66
C ASP A 14 3.47 -9.05 -4.95
N SER A 15 4.20 -10.12 -5.31
CA SER A 15 4.95 -10.18 -6.57
C SER A 15 4.06 -10.51 -7.77
N GLY A 16 2.85 -11.05 -7.54
CA GLY A 16 1.85 -11.32 -8.56
C GLY A 16 0.96 -10.13 -8.89
N ALA A 17 0.96 -9.08 -8.06
CA ALA A 17 0.21 -7.85 -8.31
C ALA A 17 0.95 -6.93 -9.30
N SER A 18 0.25 -6.54 -10.37
CA SER A 18 0.78 -5.60 -11.38
C SER A 18 0.77 -4.15 -10.92
N GLU A 19 -0.13 -3.78 -10.02
CA GLU A 19 -0.27 -2.43 -9.47
C GLU A 19 -0.51 -2.48 -7.96
N HIS A 20 -0.32 -1.34 -7.30
CA HIS A 20 -0.79 -1.19 -5.92
C HIS A 20 -2.31 -1.15 -5.90
N MET A 21 -2.94 -1.89 -4.99
CA MET A 21 -4.41 -1.97 -4.95
C MET A 21 -4.93 -1.92 -3.52
N THR A 22 -6.06 -1.24 -3.32
CA THR A 22 -6.68 -1.08 -2.01
C THR A 22 -8.20 -1.22 -2.09
N PRO A 23 -8.84 -1.93 -1.14
CA PRO A 23 -10.29 -1.89 -0.98
C PRO A 23 -10.76 -0.72 -0.11
N ASP A 24 -9.84 0.08 0.42
CA ASP A 24 -10.13 1.18 1.33
C ASP A 24 -9.76 2.52 0.68
N PRO A 25 -10.74 3.38 0.36
CA PRO A 25 -10.48 4.65 -0.30
C PRO A 25 -9.73 5.65 0.61
N SER A 26 -9.76 5.47 1.94
CA SER A 26 -9.07 6.36 2.88
C SER A 26 -7.55 6.30 2.76
N THR A 27 -7.03 5.23 2.15
CA THR A 27 -5.60 5.05 1.90
C THR A 27 -5.05 5.95 0.79
N LEU A 28 -5.91 6.56 -0.04
CA LEU A 28 -5.52 7.45 -1.11
C LEU A 28 -5.41 8.89 -0.60
N THR A 29 -4.22 9.49 -0.71
CA THR A 29 -3.98 10.89 -0.32
C THR A 29 -4.58 11.88 -1.34
N SER A 30 -4.57 11.49 -2.61
CA SER A 30 -5.22 12.20 -3.71
C SER A 30 -5.70 11.16 -4.72
N HIS A 31 -6.90 11.32 -5.26
CA HIS A 31 -7.47 10.39 -6.22
C HIS A 31 -8.41 11.07 -7.21
N THR A 32 -8.55 10.46 -8.38
CA THR A 32 -9.50 10.83 -9.42
C THR A 32 -10.30 9.60 -9.85
N PRO A 33 -11.54 9.78 -10.37
CA PRO A 33 -12.28 8.69 -10.99
C PRO A 33 -11.43 8.00 -12.06
N TYR A 34 -11.40 6.68 -12.02
CA TYR A 34 -10.71 5.93 -13.06
C TYR A 34 -11.51 6.00 -14.37
N SER A 35 -10.89 6.55 -15.42
CA SER A 35 -11.51 6.74 -16.74
C SER A 35 -11.01 5.76 -17.80
N GLY A 36 -10.10 4.84 -17.43
CA GLY A 36 -9.60 3.83 -18.34
C GLY A 36 -10.56 2.66 -18.51
N SER A 37 -10.26 1.79 -19.47
CA SER A 37 -11.02 0.56 -19.74
C SER A 37 -10.45 -0.68 -19.07
N SER A 38 -9.34 -0.56 -18.34
CA SER A 38 -8.72 -1.73 -17.69
C SER A 38 -9.52 -2.18 -16.47
N GLN A 39 -9.41 -3.47 -16.18
CA GLN A 39 -9.97 -4.12 -15.00
C GLN A 39 -8.88 -4.94 -14.33
N VAL A 40 -9.05 -5.19 -13.04
CA VAL A 40 -8.16 -6.10 -12.31
C VAL A 40 -8.63 -7.53 -12.53
N ILE A 41 -7.76 -8.38 -13.04
CA ILE A 41 -8.02 -9.83 -13.17
C ILE A 41 -7.40 -10.51 -11.96
N VAL A 42 -8.22 -11.20 -11.16
CA VAL A 42 -7.71 -11.96 -10.00
C VAL A 42 -7.50 -13.44 -10.34
N ALA A 43 -6.96 -14.21 -9.40
CA ALA A 43 -6.51 -15.58 -9.64
C ALA A 43 -7.60 -16.55 -10.13
N ASP A 44 -8.87 -16.30 -9.80
CA ASP A 44 -10.01 -17.10 -10.26
C ASP A 44 -10.54 -16.66 -11.65
N GLY A 45 -9.90 -15.67 -12.28
CA GLY A 45 -10.29 -15.13 -13.58
C GLY A 45 -11.36 -14.03 -13.52
N THR A 46 -11.87 -13.69 -12.33
CA THR A 46 -12.87 -12.63 -12.17
C THR A 46 -12.26 -11.26 -12.50
N LEU A 47 -13.05 -10.44 -13.21
CA LEU A 47 -12.72 -9.06 -13.52
C LEU A 47 -13.32 -8.12 -12.47
N LEU A 48 -12.47 -7.39 -11.75
CA LEU A 48 -12.87 -6.42 -10.75
C LEU A 48 -12.79 -4.99 -11.30
N PRO A 49 -13.83 -4.16 -11.12
CA PRO A 49 -13.83 -2.79 -11.60
C PRO A 49 -12.88 -1.91 -10.77
N ILE A 50 -12.14 -1.06 -11.45
CA ILE A 50 -11.34 0.00 -10.85
C ILE A 50 -12.24 1.24 -10.73
N LYS A 51 -12.41 1.76 -9.53
CA LYS A 51 -13.29 2.92 -9.26
C LYS A 51 -12.52 4.24 -9.25
N TYR A 52 -11.37 4.27 -8.57
CA TYR A 52 -10.49 5.43 -8.48
C TYR A 52 -9.05 5.01 -8.72
N ILE A 53 -8.24 5.96 -9.18
CA ILE A 53 -6.79 5.87 -9.23
C ILE A 53 -6.20 7.06 -8.49
N GLY A 54 -5.11 6.84 -7.79
CA GLY A 54 -4.45 7.92 -7.06
C GLY A 54 -3.06 7.55 -6.61
N SER A 55 -2.65 8.14 -5.51
CA SER A 55 -1.37 7.85 -4.87
C SER A 55 -1.50 7.79 -3.36
N SER A 56 -0.52 7.13 -2.75
CA SER A 56 -0.35 7.09 -1.31
C SER A 56 1.14 7.19 -0.96
N THR A 57 1.43 7.39 0.31
CA THR A 57 2.80 7.47 0.82
C THR A 57 2.91 6.66 2.10
N LEU A 58 3.94 5.82 2.17
CA LEU A 58 4.30 5.11 3.39
C LEU A 58 5.43 5.88 4.08
N SER A 59 5.13 6.41 5.26
CA SER A 59 6.12 7.08 6.10
C SER A 59 7.20 6.10 6.55
N THR A 60 8.46 6.49 6.43
CA THR A 60 9.60 5.74 6.98
C THR A 60 10.55 6.69 7.73
N THR A 61 11.51 6.13 8.47
CA THR A 61 12.46 6.90 9.28
C THR A 61 13.41 7.75 8.44
N SER A 62 13.70 7.35 7.19
CA SER A 62 14.68 8.02 6.34
C SER A 62 14.06 8.84 5.21
N LYS A 63 13.15 8.25 4.42
CA LYS A 63 12.45 8.93 3.33
C LYS A 63 11.07 8.29 3.08
N PRO A 64 10.02 9.05 2.79
CA PRO A 64 8.73 8.48 2.43
C PRO A 64 8.86 7.55 1.21
N LEU A 65 8.17 6.41 1.23
CA LEU A 65 8.00 5.57 0.06
C LEU A 65 6.73 5.99 -0.67
N LEU A 66 6.87 6.34 -1.94
CA LEU A 66 5.77 6.74 -2.81
C LEU A 66 5.11 5.50 -3.40
N LEU A 67 3.77 5.49 -3.41
CA LEU A 67 2.95 4.48 -4.07
C LEU A 67 2.15 5.19 -5.16
N LYS A 68 2.63 5.15 -6.40
CA LYS A 68 1.94 5.76 -7.54
C LYS A 68 0.94 4.78 -8.13
N ASN A 69 -0.07 5.30 -8.83
CA ASN A 69 -1.10 4.50 -9.49
C ASN A 69 -1.80 3.50 -8.55
N LEU A 70 -2.08 3.92 -7.32
CA LEU A 70 -2.85 3.13 -6.36
C LEU A 70 -4.28 2.99 -6.85
N LEU A 71 -4.69 1.77 -7.15
CA LEU A 71 -6.02 1.44 -7.65
C LEU A 71 -6.98 1.17 -6.50
N TYR A 72 -8.10 1.87 -6.49
CA TYR A 72 -9.20 1.55 -5.59
C TYR A 72 -10.12 0.51 -6.22
N VAL A 73 -10.17 -0.66 -5.58
CA VAL A 73 -10.95 -1.82 -6.01
C VAL A 73 -11.73 -2.35 -4.81
N SER A 74 -12.99 -1.90 -4.66
CA SER A 74 -13.82 -2.16 -3.47
C SER A 74 -14.10 -3.64 -3.20
N SER A 75 -13.92 -4.51 -4.19
CA SER A 75 -14.17 -5.95 -4.07
C SER A 75 -12.98 -6.74 -3.54
N LEU A 76 -11.82 -6.11 -3.32
CA LEU A 76 -10.66 -6.76 -2.70
C LEU A 76 -10.87 -6.96 -1.20
N THR A 77 -10.23 -7.98 -0.65
CA THR A 77 -10.24 -8.25 0.81
C THR A 77 -8.99 -7.74 1.52
N LYS A 78 -7.93 -7.41 0.77
CA LYS A 78 -6.63 -6.98 1.30
C LYS A 78 -6.04 -5.88 0.42
N THR A 79 -5.30 -4.97 1.05
CA THR A 79 -4.48 -3.99 0.34
C THR A 79 -3.21 -4.66 -0.16
N LEU A 80 -3.00 -4.64 -1.48
CA LEU A 80 -1.86 -5.28 -2.14
C LEU A 80 -0.79 -4.24 -2.47
N LEU A 81 0.43 -4.54 -2.07
CA LEU A 81 1.62 -3.76 -2.38
C LEU A 81 2.38 -4.46 -3.49
N SER A 82 2.16 -4.06 -4.75
CA SER A 82 2.95 -4.57 -5.88
C SER A 82 4.44 -4.35 -5.63
N ILE A 83 5.20 -5.45 -5.57
CA ILE A 83 6.64 -5.41 -5.30
C ILE A 83 7.39 -4.71 -6.42
N GLN A 84 7.04 -5.01 -7.67
CA GLN A 84 7.69 -4.41 -8.84
C GLN A 84 7.46 -2.90 -8.86
N ARG A 85 6.21 -2.44 -8.66
CA ARG A 85 5.88 -1.01 -8.62
C ARG A 85 6.54 -0.29 -7.47
N LEU A 86 6.59 -0.90 -6.28
CA LEU A 86 7.29 -0.30 -5.14
C LEU A 86 8.76 -0.01 -5.47
N CYS A 87 9.42 -0.98 -6.10
CA CYS A 87 10.84 -0.87 -6.48
C CYS A 87 11.06 0.23 -7.53
N ASP A 88 10.21 0.26 -8.56
CA ASP A 88 10.25 1.25 -9.64
C ASP A 88 10.00 2.67 -9.10
N ASP A 89 8.97 2.84 -8.26
CA ASP A 89 8.57 4.16 -7.75
C ASP A 89 9.60 4.82 -6.85
N ASN A 90 10.42 4.02 -6.16
CA ASN A 90 11.30 4.49 -5.08
C ASN A 90 12.79 4.27 -5.34
N ASN A 91 13.14 3.66 -6.49
CA ASN A 91 14.47 3.18 -6.81
C ASN A 91 15.04 2.34 -5.65
N CYS A 92 14.30 1.31 -5.26
CA CYS A 92 14.61 0.45 -4.13
C CYS A 92 14.59 -1.04 -4.53
N PHE A 93 14.99 -1.91 -3.61
CA PHE A 93 14.80 -3.35 -3.74
C PHE A 93 14.31 -3.94 -2.41
N ILE A 94 13.68 -5.10 -2.49
CA ILE A 94 13.16 -5.81 -1.32
C ILE A 94 14.02 -7.04 -1.03
N HIS A 95 14.29 -7.28 0.25
CA HIS A 95 14.92 -8.50 0.75
C HIS A 95 13.99 -9.19 1.75
N PHE A 96 13.58 -10.41 1.45
CA PHE A 96 12.75 -11.24 2.32
C PHE A 96 13.63 -12.21 3.10
N THR A 97 13.30 -12.42 4.37
CA THR A 97 13.83 -13.46 5.25
C THR A 97 12.65 -14.33 5.72
N ASP A 98 12.92 -15.39 6.47
CA ASP A 98 11.87 -16.25 7.06
C ASP A 98 10.93 -15.51 8.03
N SER A 99 11.37 -14.38 8.57
CA SER A 99 10.73 -13.68 9.70
C SER A 99 10.54 -12.18 9.46
N SER A 100 11.04 -11.63 8.35
CA SER A 100 10.94 -10.20 8.06
C SER A 100 11.07 -9.90 6.58
N PHE A 101 10.76 -8.66 6.20
CA PHE A 101 11.21 -8.11 4.94
C PHE A 101 11.77 -6.69 5.13
N LEU A 102 12.70 -6.35 4.25
CA LEU A 102 13.42 -5.09 4.24
C LEU A 102 13.23 -4.42 2.88
N VAL A 103 12.89 -3.13 2.90
CA VAL A 103 12.99 -2.28 1.70
C VAL A 103 14.27 -1.47 1.84
N LYS A 104 15.15 -1.52 0.84
CA LYS A 104 16.45 -0.85 0.85
C LYS A 104 16.61 0.05 -0.36
N ASP A 105 17.21 1.22 -0.14
CA ASP A 105 17.57 2.11 -1.24
C ASP A 105 18.58 1.41 -2.18
N MET A 106 18.35 1.49 -3.48
CA MET A 106 19.20 0.78 -4.45
C MET A 106 20.64 1.35 -4.47
N LYS A 107 20.80 2.66 -4.29
CA LYS A 107 22.10 3.34 -4.39
C LYS A 107 22.88 3.25 -3.08
N THR A 108 22.25 3.62 -1.97
CA THR A 108 22.95 3.71 -0.68
C THR A 108 22.94 2.39 0.09
N ARG A 109 22.07 1.44 -0.29
CA ARG A 109 21.79 0.19 0.45
C ARG A 109 21.24 0.41 1.86
N THR A 110 20.89 1.64 2.22
CA THR A 110 20.26 1.98 3.50
C THR A 110 18.89 1.31 3.60
N THR A 111 18.58 0.73 4.76
CA THR A 111 17.24 0.22 5.07
C THR A 111 16.28 1.38 5.22
N LEU A 112 15.27 1.42 4.35
CA LEU A 112 14.18 2.40 4.35
C LEU A 112 13.04 1.90 5.23
N LEU A 113 12.68 0.63 5.11
CA LEU A 113 11.61 0.00 5.87
C LEU A 113 12.08 -1.36 6.38
N HIS A 114 11.75 -1.68 7.63
CA HIS A 114 11.93 -3.00 8.20
C HIS A 114 10.62 -3.46 8.83
N CYS A 115 10.08 -4.57 8.33
CA CYS A 115 8.86 -5.17 8.84
C CYS A 115 9.15 -6.57 9.36
N ASN A 116 8.96 -6.73 10.67
CA ASN A 116 8.99 -8.03 11.33
C ASN A 116 7.63 -8.71 11.17
N ASN A 117 7.64 -10.01 10.90
CA ASN A 117 6.44 -10.81 10.75
C ASN A 117 6.43 -11.92 11.81
N SER A 118 5.23 -12.20 12.33
CA SER A 118 4.99 -13.27 13.31
C SER A 118 4.13 -14.40 12.73
N GLY A 119 3.93 -14.45 11.42
CA GLY A 119 3.04 -15.40 10.75
C GLY A 119 3.48 -15.77 9.34
N SER A 120 2.59 -16.41 8.59
CA SER A 120 2.87 -16.98 7.26
C SER A 120 2.88 -15.96 6.11
N LEU A 121 2.70 -14.67 6.41
CA LEU A 121 2.65 -13.57 5.43
C LEU A 121 3.53 -12.41 5.91
N TYR A 122 3.71 -11.41 5.04
CA TYR A 122 4.54 -10.24 5.28
C TYR A 122 3.72 -8.93 5.46
N PRO A 123 2.79 -8.82 6.43
CA PRO A 123 1.94 -7.64 6.54
C PRO A 123 2.73 -6.41 7.00
N LEU A 124 2.71 -5.35 6.21
CA LEU A 124 3.11 -4.02 6.65
C LEU A 124 1.93 -3.33 7.33
N ARG A 125 2.05 -3.09 8.64
CA ARG A 125 1.09 -2.30 9.40
C ARG A 125 1.34 -0.81 9.16
N VAL A 126 0.35 -0.11 8.62
CA VAL A 126 0.36 1.35 8.48
C VAL A 126 -0.58 1.92 9.52
N ALA A 127 -0.06 2.78 10.39
CA ALA A 127 -0.90 3.50 11.34
C ALA A 127 -1.79 4.49 10.57
N PRO A 128 -3.07 4.63 10.95
CA PRO A 128 -3.91 5.67 10.35
C PRO A 128 -3.27 7.03 10.59
N SER A 129 -3.24 7.86 9.55
CA SER A 129 -2.85 9.25 9.69
C SER A 129 -3.84 9.92 10.64
N SER A 130 -3.43 10.22 11.88
CA SER A 130 -4.22 11.02 12.78
C SER A 130 -4.47 12.37 12.12
N SER A 131 -5.69 12.61 11.64
CA SER A 131 -6.15 13.95 11.31
C SER A 131 -6.10 14.74 12.60
N SER A 132 -5.11 15.62 12.76
CA SER A 132 -5.11 16.62 13.81
C SER A 132 -6.34 17.48 13.62
N SER A 133 -7.37 17.25 14.42
CA SER A 133 -8.49 18.17 14.58
C SER A 133 -7.91 19.49 15.09
N LEU A 134 -7.89 20.51 14.23
CA LEU A 134 -7.59 21.87 14.65
C LEU A 134 -8.71 22.33 15.59
N ASP A 135 -8.31 22.67 16.82
CA ASP A 135 -9.08 23.48 17.75
C ASP A 135 -9.58 24.75 17.04
N LEU A 136 -10.86 25.07 17.22
CA LEU A 136 -11.35 26.43 17.08
C LEU A 136 -11.97 26.83 18.43
N PRO A 137 -11.73 28.09 18.88
CA PRO A 137 -12.22 28.60 20.16
C PRO A 137 -13.74 28.75 20.21
#